data_AF-A0A1J5NZK8-F1
#
_entry.id   AF-A0A1J5NZK8-F1
#
_cell.length_a   1.000
_cell.length_b   1.000
_cell.length_c   1.000
_cell.angle_alpha   90.00
_cell.angle_beta   90.00
_cell.angle_gamma   90.00
#
_symmetry.space_group_name_H-M   'P 1'
#
loop_
_entity.id
_entity.type
_entity.pdbx_description
1 polymer ?
#
loop_
_entity_poly.entity_id
_entity_poly.type
_entity_poly.pdbx_seq_one_letter_code
_entity_poly.pdbx_strand_id
1 'polypeptide(L)' 'MQGQEIDQFVLLDEAAARFLNTAATRLGWSARSTHRALKVARTIADLAGARTTQVTHVAEAMQYRRALKTV' A
#
# COMPACT_ATOMS: atom_id res chain seq x y z
N MET A 1 -2.52 11.01 -16.04
CA MET A 1 -2.79 11.82 -14.83
C MET A 1 -3.40 10.89 -13.77
N GLN A 2 -3.22 11.14 -12.46
CA GLN A 2 -3.68 10.31 -11.30
C GLN A 2 -2.68 9.32 -10.67
N GLY A 3 -1.40 9.68 -10.59
CA GLY A 3 -0.45 9.04 -9.66
C GLY A 3 -0.16 9.90 -8.43
N GLN A 4 0.00 11.21 -8.64
CA GLN A 4 0.40 12.16 -7.58
C GLN A 4 -0.72 12.53 -6.61
N GLU A 5 -1.99 12.32 -6.96
CA GLU A 5 -3.11 12.70 -6.08
C GLU A 5 -3.32 11.70 -4.93
N ILE A 6 -2.93 10.44 -5.08
CA ILE A 6 -3.11 9.45 -4.01
C ILE A 6 -2.10 9.65 -2.88
N ASP A 7 -0.92 10.21 -3.16
CA ASP A 7 0.08 10.51 -2.13
C ASP A 7 -0.46 11.47 -1.07
N GLN A 8 -1.39 12.38 -1.43
CA GLN A 8 -2.04 13.28 -0.47
C GLN A 8 -3.06 12.61 0.45
N PHE A 9 -3.67 11.50 0.04
CA PHE A 9 -4.76 10.87 0.80
C PHE A 9 -4.36 9.65 1.61
N VAL A 10 -3.18 9.06 1.36
CA VAL A 10 -2.81 7.82 2.06
C VAL A 10 -2.29 8.07 3.48
N LEU A 11 -1.85 9.29 3.81
CA LEU A 11 -1.27 9.62 5.13
C LEU A 11 -0.26 8.54 5.56
N LEU A 12 0.63 8.20 4.63
CA LEU A 12 1.56 7.09 4.79
C LEU A 12 2.64 7.48 5.80
N ASP A 13 2.85 6.64 6.80
CA ASP A 13 3.98 6.83 7.71
C ASP A 13 5.30 6.52 7.00
N GLU A 14 6.40 7.12 7.46
CA GLU A 14 7.71 7.00 6.83
C GLU A 14 8.19 5.54 6.80
N ALA A 15 7.95 4.79 7.88
CA ALA A 15 8.26 3.36 7.94
C ALA A 15 7.48 2.57 6.89
N ALA A 16 6.21 2.91 6.67
CA ALA A 16 5.36 2.28 5.67
C ALA A 16 5.81 2.61 4.23
N ALA A 17 6.25 3.84 3.97
CA ALA A 17 6.84 4.25 2.69
C ALA A 17 8.11 3.46 2.36
N ARG A 18 9.04 3.35 3.33
CA ARG A 18 10.28 2.58 3.17
C ARG A 18 10.02 1.09 2.94
N PHE A 19 9.09 0.53 3.71
CA PHE A 19 8.66 -0.87 3.55
C PHE A 19 8.08 -1.13 2.16
N LEU A 20 7.14 -0.28 1.72
CA LEU A 20 6.49 -0.41 0.43
C LEU A 20 7.48 -0.33 -0.73
N ASN A 21 8.41 0.63 -0.69
CA ASN A 21 9.45 0.75 -1.72
C ASN A 21 10.32 -0.51 -1.79
N THR A 22 10.80 -0.98 -0.65
CA THR A 22 11.61 -2.21 -0.59
C THR A 22 10.85 -3.42 -1.13
N ALA A 23 9.58 -3.57 -0.73
CA ALA A 23 8.77 -4.71 -1.11
C ALA A 23 8.35 -4.64 -2.59
N ALA A 24 8.06 -3.44 -3.11
CA ALA A 24 7.77 -3.23 -4.53
C ALA A 24 8.97 -3.59 -5.42
N THR A 25 10.18 -3.18 -5.04
CA THR A 25 11.42 -3.56 -5.74
C THR A 25 11.63 -5.08 -5.73
N ARG A 26 11.50 -5.72 -4.56
CA ARG A 26 11.69 -7.18 -4.43
C ARG A 26 10.67 -8.01 -5.20
N LEU A 27 9.42 -7.54 -5.29
CA LEU A 27 8.34 -8.24 -5.97
C LEU A 27 8.21 -7.86 -7.46
N GLY A 28 9.07 -6.97 -7.98
CA GLY A 28 8.97 -6.47 -9.35
C GLY A 28 7.66 -5.74 -9.64
N TRP A 29 7.10 -5.04 -8.65
CA TRP A 29 5.83 -4.33 -8.81
C TRP A 29 6.01 -3.02 -9.56
N SER A 30 5.19 -2.82 -10.57
CA SER A 30 5.08 -1.52 -11.24
C SER A 30 4.48 -0.46 -10.31
N ALA A 31 4.75 0.82 -10.58
CA ALA A 31 4.14 1.95 -9.85
C ALA A 31 2.61 1.82 -9.74
N ARG A 32 1.94 1.34 -10.79
CA ARG A 32 0.49 1.09 -10.78
C ARG A 32 0.08 -0.02 -9.81
N SER A 33 0.88 -1.08 -9.69
CA SER A 33 0.64 -2.17 -8.74
C SER A 33 0.80 -1.69 -7.30
N THR A 34 1.86 -0.92 -7.03
CA THR A 34 2.13 -0.28 -5.73
C THR A 34 1.00 0.64 -5.31
N HIS A 35 0.53 1.48 -6.24
CA HIS A 35 -0.57 2.41 -6.01
C HIS A 35 -1.90 1.71 -5.68
N ARG A 36 -2.20 0.58 -6.33
CA ARG A 36 -3.38 -0.23 -5.97
C ARG A 36 -3.27 -0.80 -4.55
N ALA A 37 -2.08 -1.26 -4.14
CA ALA A 37 -1.86 -1.73 -2.78
C ALA A 37 -2.00 -0.61 -1.75
N LEU A 38 -1.53 0.60 -2.06
CA LEU A 38 -1.72 1.78 -1.21
C LEU A 38 -3.20 2.12 -0.96
N LYS A 39 -4.06 2.02 -1.98
CA LYS A 39 -5.50 2.22 -1.81
C LYS A 39 -6.13 1.22 -0.83
N VAL A 40 -5.77 -0.05 -0.97
CA VAL A 40 -6.25 -1.10 -0.05
C VAL A 40 -5.70 -0.88 1.35
N ALA A 41 -4.42 -0.52 1.48
CA ALA A 41 -3.80 -0.21 2.77
C ALA A 41 -4.49 0.97 3.46
N ARG A 42 -4.90 2.00 2.71
CA ARG A 42 -5.68 3.11 3.27
C ARG A 42 -7.04 2.65 3.79
N THR A 43 -7.76 1.82 3.03
CA THR A 43 -9.02 1.24 3.49
C THR A 43 -8.85 0.40 4.76
N ILE A 44 -7.79 -0.40 4.86
CA ILE A 44 -7.48 -1.16 6.07
C ILE A 44 -7.21 -0.22 7.25
N ALA A 45 -6.44 0.85 7.03
CA ALA A 45 -6.17 1.86 8.06
C ALA A 45 -7.47 2.54 8.53
N ASP A 46 -8.37 2.89 7.60
CA ASP A 46 -9.67 3.49 7.90
C ASP A 46 -10.54 2.54 8.74
N LEU A 47 -10.60 1.25 8.36
CA LEU A 47 -11.34 0.22 9.12
C LEU A 47 -10.74 -0.02 10.52
N ALA A 48 -9.43 0.12 10.67
CA ALA A 48 -8.73 0.04 11.95
C ALA A 48 -8.85 1.33 12.79
N GLY A 49 -9.49 2.39 12.28
CA GLY A 49 -9.56 3.70 12.95
C GLY A 49 -8.20 4.42 13.03
N ALA A 50 -7.22 4.01 12.21
CA ALA A 50 -5.89 4.58 12.20
C ALA A 50 -5.82 5.85 11.35
N ARG A 51 -5.26 6.92 11.94
CA ARG A 51 -5.05 8.19 11.23
C ARG A 51 -4.07 8.02 10.07
N THR A 52 -2.96 7.33 10.31
CA THR A 52 -1.89 7.09 9.34
C THR A 52 -1.91 5.66 8.82
N THR A 53 -1.48 5.49 7.56
CA THR A 53 -1.28 4.17 6.98
C THR A 53 0.09 3.65 7.41
N GLN A 54 0.08 2.63 8.27
CA GLN A 54 1.27 2.02 8.87
C GLN A 54 1.72 0.78 8.10
N VAL A 55 2.91 0.27 8.43
CA VAL A 55 3.51 -0.93 7.81
C VAL A 55 2.56 -2.12 7.85
N THR A 56 1.81 -2.31 8.95
CA THR A 56 0.84 -3.39 9.12
C THR A 56 -0.26 -3.37 8.06
N HIS A 57 -0.87 -2.20 7.81
CA HIS A 57 -1.92 -2.03 6.80
C HIS A 57 -1.37 -2.27 5.38
N VAL A 58 -0.14 -1.80 5.12
CA VAL A 58 0.53 -2.04 3.82
C VAL A 58 0.83 -3.52 3.63
N ALA A 59 1.41 -4.18 4.63
CA ALA A 59 1.73 -5.60 4.57
C ALA A 59 0.46 -6.44 4.33
N GLU A 60 -0.62 -6.15 5.03
CA GLU A 60 -1.90 -6.83 4.85
C GLU A 60 -2.48 -6.61 3.44
N ALA A 61 -2.50 -5.38 2.94
CA ALA A 61 -2.91 -5.06 1.57
C ALA A 61 -2.10 -5.83 0.52
N MET A 62 -0.79 -5.97 0.74
CA MET A 62 0.08 -6.72 -0.15
C MET A 62 -0.23 -8.22 -0.15
N GLN A 63 -0.54 -8.78 1.02
CA GLN A 63 -0.88 -10.20 1.16
C GLN A 63 -2.19 -10.53 0.46
N TYR A 64 -3.23 -9.68 0.58
CA TYR A 64 -4.47 -9.86 -0.18
C TYR A 64 -4.23 -9.95 -1.69
N ARG A 65 -3.31 -9.14 -2.21
CA ARG A 65 -2.99 -9.15 -3.64
C ARG A 65 -2.19 -10.38 -4.08
N ARG A 66 -1.36 -10.92 -3.19
CA ARG A 66 -0.62 -12.17 -3.44
C ARG A 66 -1.58 -13.37 -3.48
N ALA A 67 -2.56 -13.40 -2.58
CA ALA A 67 -3.63 -14.40 -2.60
C ALA A 67 -4.42 -14.36 -3.92
N LEU A 68 -4.73 -13.16 -4.44
CA LEU A 68 -5.45 -12.98 -5.70
C LEU A 68 -4.66 -13.32 -6.97
N LYS A 69 -3.32 -13.47 -6.91
CA LYS A 69 -2.47 -13.82 -8.06
C LYS A 69 -2.26 -15.33 -8.26
N THR A 70 -3.05 -16.18 -7.60
CA THR A 70 -2.87 -17.65 -7.59
C THR A 70 -3.74 -18.38 -8.62
N VAL A 71 -4.16 -17.74 -9.70
CA VAL A 71 -4.91 -18.42 -10.80
C VAL A 71 -4.34 -18.01 -12.14
#